data_AF-A0A7X1NZ40-F1
#
_entry.id   AF-A0A7X1NZ40-F1
#
_cell.length_a   1.000
_cell.length_b   1.000
_cell.length_c   1.000
_cell.angle_alpha   90.00
_cell.angle_beta   90.00
_cell.angle_gamma   90.00
#
_symmetry.space_group_name_H-M   'P 1'
#
loop_
_entity.id
_entity.type
_entity.pdbx_description
1 polymer ?
#
loop_
_entity_poly.entity_id
_entity_poly.type
_entity_poly.pdbx_seq_one_letter_code
_entity_poly.pdbx_strand_id
1 'polypeptide(L)'
;MPLAASGSPPRMSKHFFRTEIDGQKPLVDAGWDRPLGHHYLNIEREDASEEDALLYSSLTDRALYNPERGRLMAGLTVEELAAKLTEHGITPPDGFLTALEEDARKNVGNAIRN
;
A
#
# COMPACT_ATOMS: atom_id res chain seq x y z
N MET A 1 4.46 15.08 -36.22
CA MET A 1 3.20 14.68 -35.56
C MET A 1 3.56 13.71 -34.43
N PRO A 2 3.73 14.13 -33.17
CA PRO A 2 4.00 13.18 -32.10
C PRO A 2 2.68 12.55 -31.64
N LEU A 3 2.66 11.21 -31.56
CA LEU A 3 1.53 10.45 -31.02
C LEU A 3 1.32 10.83 -29.55
N ALA A 4 0.11 11.27 -29.23
CA ALA A 4 -0.35 11.36 -27.85
C ALA A 4 -0.35 9.95 -27.25
N ALA A 5 0.59 9.67 -26.36
CA ALA A 5 0.52 8.51 -25.49
C ALA A 5 -0.70 8.67 -24.60
N SER A 6 -1.84 8.11 -25.04
CA SER A 6 -3.03 7.92 -24.21
C SER A 6 -2.73 6.80 -23.21
N GLY A 7 -1.82 7.06 -22.28
CA GLY A 7 -1.63 6.24 -21.09
C GLY A 7 -2.77 6.55 -20.15
N SER A 8 -3.72 5.62 -20.00
CA SER A 8 -4.66 5.69 -18.88
C SER A 8 -3.86 5.93 -17.60
N PRO A 9 -4.21 6.93 -16.76
CA PRO A 9 -3.53 7.13 -15.49
C PRO A 9 -3.57 5.79 -14.73
N PRO A 10 -2.45 5.35 -14.13
CA PRO A 10 -2.40 4.02 -13.54
C PRO A 10 -3.54 3.84 -12.55
N ARG A 11 -4.01 2.59 -12.50
CA ARG A 11 -5.19 2.21 -11.71
C ARG A 11 -4.91 2.17 -10.21
N MET A 12 -3.64 2.25 -9.82
CA MET A 12 -3.17 2.07 -8.46
C MET A 12 -2.00 3.03 -8.19
N SER A 13 -1.96 3.64 -7.00
CA SER A 13 -0.72 4.26 -6.50
C SER A 13 0.06 3.24 -5.70
N LYS A 14 1.37 3.30 -5.78
CA LYS A 14 2.28 2.40 -5.07
C LYS A 14 3.41 3.20 -4.45
N HIS A 15 3.56 3.07 -3.15
CA HIS A 15 4.62 3.65 -2.36
C HIS A 15 5.41 2.53 -1.71
N PHE A 16 6.72 2.55 -1.94
CA PHE A 16 7.64 1.59 -1.37
C PHE A 16 8.63 2.30 -0.49
N PHE A 17 8.88 1.77 0.69
CA PHE A 17 10.03 2.17 1.48
C PHE A 17 10.67 0.97 2.15
N ARG A 18 11.98 1.08 2.34
CA ARG A 18 12.77 0.10 3.08
C ARG A 18 13.05 0.66 4.46
N THR A 19 13.02 -0.21 5.45
CA THR A 19 13.45 0.14 6.82
C THR A 19 14.30 -0.99 7.39
N GLU A 20 14.97 -0.73 8.51
CA GLU A 20 15.74 -1.72 9.26
C GLU A 20 15.24 -1.74 10.71
N ILE A 21 14.79 -2.90 11.18
CA ILE A 21 14.22 -3.10 12.52
C ILE A 21 14.77 -4.40 13.08
N ASP A 22 15.39 -4.37 14.25
CA ASP A 22 15.97 -5.54 14.93
C ASP A 22 16.86 -6.43 14.02
N GLY A 23 17.62 -5.79 13.12
CA GLY A 23 18.50 -6.47 12.16
C GLY A 23 17.78 -7.10 10.96
N GLN A 24 16.46 -6.96 10.85
CA GLN A 24 15.66 -7.33 9.69
C GLN A 24 15.51 -6.15 8.75
N LYS A 25 15.34 -6.43 7.45
CA LYS A 25 15.16 -5.42 6.40
C LYS A 25 13.79 -5.57 5.74
N PRO A 26 12.71 -5.17 6.42
CA PRO A 26 11.40 -5.23 5.80
C PRO A 26 11.25 -4.18 4.69
N LEU A 27 10.70 -4.64 3.58
CA LEU A 27 10.18 -3.85 2.47
C LEU A 27 8.68 -3.66 2.68
N VAL A 28 8.24 -2.40 2.70
CA VAL A 28 6.83 -2.05 2.77
C VAL A 28 6.35 -1.64 1.40
N ASP A 29 5.32 -2.32 0.87
CA ASP A 29 4.55 -1.93 -0.31
C ASP A 29 3.14 -1.53 0.14
N ALA A 30 2.80 -0.25 0.01
CA ALA A 30 1.47 0.23 0.31
C ALA A 30 0.97 1.19 -0.76
N GLY A 31 -0.35 1.31 -0.88
CA GLY A 31 -0.91 2.13 -1.94
C GLY A 31 -2.42 2.21 -1.96
N TRP A 32 -2.95 2.97 -2.92
CA TRP A 32 -4.38 3.11 -3.16
C TRP A 32 -4.80 2.32 -4.39
N ASP A 33 -5.75 1.38 -4.23
CA ASP A 33 -6.39 0.68 -5.35
C ASP A 33 -7.67 1.44 -5.76
N ARG A 34 -7.69 2.01 -6.97
CA ARG A 34 -8.85 2.77 -7.46
C ARG A 34 -10.03 1.88 -7.86
N PRO A 35 -9.83 0.78 -8.63
CA PRO A 35 -10.92 -0.17 -8.90
C PRO A 35 -11.62 -0.70 -7.65
N LEU A 36 -10.86 -0.95 -6.58
CA LEU A 36 -11.39 -1.55 -5.35
C LEU A 36 -11.75 -0.50 -4.29
N GLY A 37 -11.24 0.73 -4.40
CA GLY A 37 -11.57 1.86 -3.55
C GLY A 37 -11.07 1.75 -2.11
N HIS A 38 -9.90 1.14 -1.90
CA HIS A 38 -9.31 0.97 -0.57
C HIS A 38 -7.78 1.00 -0.60
N HIS A 39 -7.15 1.23 0.56
CA HIS A 39 -5.69 1.09 0.70
C HIS A 39 -5.30 -0.38 0.86
N TYR A 40 -4.14 -0.72 0.34
CA TYR A 40 -3.50 -2.01 0.54
C TYR A 40 -2.16 -1.83 1.25
N LEU A 41 -1.72 -2.87 1.97
CA LEU A 41 -0.44 -2.92 2.65
C LEU A 41 0.11 -4.35 2.58
N ASN A 42 1.34 -4.46 2.11
CA ASN A 42 2.14 -5.67 2.17
C ASN A 42 3.48 -5.33 2.85
N ILE A 43 3.92 -6.22 3.73
CA ILE A 43 5.20 -6.13 4.41
C ILE A 43 5.94 -7.43 4.11
N GLU A 44 7.11 -7.30 3.50
CA GLU A 44 7.93 -8.42 3.07
C GLU A 44 9.34 -8.30 3.66
N ARG A 45 9.99 -9.42 3.96
CA ARG A 45 11.40 -9.47 4.36
C ARG A 45 12.27 -9.62 3.13
N GLU A 46 13.15 -8.66 2.91
CA GLU A 46 14.11 -8.71 1.79
C GLU A 46 15.17 -9.81 2.00
N ASP A 47 15.38 -10.26 3.25
CA ASP A 47 16.40 -11.23 3.64
C ASP A 47 15.91 -12.69 3.71
N ALA A 48 14.67 -12.97 3.32
CA ALA A 48 14.05 -14.30 3.41
C ALA A 48 13.69 -14.88 2.02
N SER A 49 13.52 -16.20 1.95
CA SER A 49 12.94 -16.90 0.78
C SER A 49 11.53 -16.37 0.48
N GLU A 50 11.08 -16.38 -0.79
CA GLU A 50 9.72 -15.90 -1.16
C GLU A 50 8.60 -16.52 -0.30
N GLU A 51 8.75 -17.78 0.12
CA GLU A 51 7.77 -18.48 0.97
C GLU A 51 7.73 -17.93 2.42
N ASP A 52 8.83 -17.37 2.92
CA ASP A 52 8.98 -16.83 4.29
C ASP A 52 9.09 -15.30 4.32
N ALA A 53 9.12 -14.67 3.14
CA ALA A 53 9.30 -13.24 3.00
C ALA A 53 8.05 -12.48 3.45
N LEU A 54 6.85 -13.01 3.22
CA LEU A 54 5.62 -12.30 3.52
C LEU A 54 5.34 -12.24 5.04
N LEU A 55 5.57 -11.09 5.65
CA LEU A 55 5.23 -10.83 7.05
C LEU A 55 3.77 -10.45 7.24
N TYR A 56 3.23 -9.69 6.28
CA TYR A 56 1.84 -9.23 6.31
C TYR A 56 1.33 -8.95 4.90
N SER A 57 0.08 -9.33 4.63
CA SER A 57 -0.66 -8.85 3.45
C SER A 57 -2.10 -8.55 3.82
N SER A 58 -2.53 -7.32 3.50
CA SER A 58 -3.92 -6.89 3.65
C SER A 58 -4.90 -7.75 2.84
N LEU A 59 -4.46 -8.43 1.77
CA LEU A 59 -5.30 -9.33 0.99
C LEU A 59 -5.62 -10.64 1.70
N THR A 60 -4.78 -11.04 2.66
CA THR A 60 -4.93 -12.28 3.43
C THR A 60 -5.49 -12.05 4.83
N ASP A 61 -5.58 -10.79 5.26
CA ASP A 61 -6.02 -10.42 6.59
C ASP A 61 -7.55 -10.55 6.72
N ARG A 62 -7.98 -11.63 7.38
CA ARG A 62 -9.40 -11.94 7.59
C ARG A 62 -10.13 -10.88 8.42
N ALA A 63 -9.42 -10.06 9.20
CA ALA A 63 -10.03 -8.99 9.99
C ALA A 63 -10.59 -7.86 9.10
N LEU A 64 -10.07 -7.71 7.87
CA LEU A 64 -10.53 -6.70 6.91
C LEU A 64 -11.78 -7.13 6.13
N TYR A 65 -12.19 -8.40 6.25
CA TYR A 65 -13.38 -8.92 5.58
C TYR A 65 -14.64 -8.47 6.31
N ASN A 66 -15.07 -7.24 6.05
CA ASN A 66 -16.33 -6.71 6.54
C ASN A 66 -17.27 -6.33 5.36
N PRO A 67 -18.39 -7.05 5.18
CA PRO A 67 -19.35 -6.76 4.12
C PRO A 67 -20.07 -5.41 4.29
N GLU A 68 -20.12 -4.85 5.51
CA GLU A 68 -20.70 -3.53 5.78
C GLU A 68 -19.83 -2.39 5.22
N ARG A 69 -18.54 -2.64 4.98
CA ARG A 69 -17.60 -1.64 4.47
C ARG A 69 -17.55 -1.59 2.93
N GLY A 70 -18.20 -2.51 2.22
CA GLY A 70 -18.36 -2.45 0.75
C GLY A 70 -18.33 -3.80 0.01
N ARG A 71 -18.64 -3.77 -1.29
CA ARG A 71 -18.78 -4.97 -2.14
C ARG A 71 -17.52 -5.81 -2.33
N LEU A 72 -16.34 -5.29 -1.98
CA LEU A 72 -15.04 -5.91 -2.30
C LEU A 72 -14.17 -6.19 -1.07
N MET A 73 -14.77 -6.38 0.12
CA MET A 73 -14.05 -6.67 1.37
C MET A 73 -13.07 -5.53 1.69
N ALA A 74 -13.59 -4.47 2.28
CA ALA A 74 -12.91 -3.19 2.36
C ALA A 74 -11.52 -3.28 3.00
N GLY A 75 -10.52 -2.93 2.19
CA GLY A 75 -9.13 -2.81 2.62
C GLY A 75 -8.91 -1.74 3.69
N LEU A 76 -7.65 -1.42 3.91
CA LEU A 76 -7.23 -0.60 5.06
C LEU A 76 -7.67 0.85 4.88
N THR A 77 -7.99 1.50 6.00
CA THR A 77 -7.89 2.96 6.10
C THR A 77 -6.43 3.37 6.34
N VAL A 78 -6.10 4.65 6.12
CA VAL A 78 -4.75 5.16 6.44
C VAL A 78 -4.41 5.01 7.92
N GLU A 79 -5.40 5.16 8.80
CA GLU A 79 -5.25 4.97 10.24
C GLU A 79 -4.95 3.50 10.59
N GLU A 80 -5.68 2.55 9.99
CA GLU A 80 -5.45 1.11 10.17
C GLU A 80 -4.09 0.69 9.61
N LEU A 81 -3.69 1.26 8.47
CA LEU A 81 -2.37 1.05 7.87
C LEU A 81 -1.26 1.55 8.80
N ALA A 82 -1.40 2.75 9.36
CA ALA A 82 -0.44 3.30 10.32
C ALA A 82 -0.36 2.47 11.61
N ALA A 83 -1.51 1.98 12.09
CA ALA A 83 -1.55 1.07 13.23
C ALA A 83 -0.82 -0.25 12.93
N LYS A 84 -1.04 -0.85 11.75
CA LYS A 84 -0.35 -2.07 11.32
C LYS A 84 1.16 -1.87 11.20
N LEU A 85 1.61 -0.78 10.61
CA LEU A 85 3.05 -0.46 10.56
C LEU A 85 3.64 -0.37 11.97
N THR A 86 2.95 0.32 12.89
CA THR A 86 3.38 0.44 14.28
C THR A 86 3.40 -0.92 15.01
N GLU A 87 2.41 -1.78 14.78
CA GLU A 87 2.36 -3.16 15.32
C GLU A 87 3.57 -4.00 14.88
N HIS A 88 4.06 -3.78 13.65
CA HIS A 88 5.25 -4.42 13.12
C HIS A 88 6.56 -3.69 13.47
N GLY A 89 6.51 -2.64 14.31
CA GLY A 89 7.68 -1.84 14.69
C GLY A 89 8.19 -0.91 13.57
N ILE A 90 7.44 -0.78 12.48
CA ILE A 90 7.79 0.03 11.32
C ILE A 90 7.32 1.46 11.51
N THR A 91 8.27 2.39 11.49
CA THR A 91 7.97 3.82 11.42
C THR A 91 7.96 4.25 9.95
N PRO A 92 6.81 4.69 9.39
CA PRO A 92 6.79 5.21 8.03
C PRO A 92 7.57 6.52 7.91
N PRO A 93 8.19 6.81 6.75
CA PRO A 93 8.88 8.08 6.53
C PRO A 93 7.90 9.26 6.53
N ASP A 94 8.41 10.44 6.89
CA ASP A 94 7.61 11.67 6.92
C ASP A 94 6.90 11.93 5.58
N GLY A 95 5.60 12.19 5.65
CA GLY A 95 4.77 12.46 4.47
C GLY A 95 4.25 11.22 3.73
N PHE A 96 4.63 10.00 4.12
CA PHE A 96 4.14 8.76 3.50
C PHE A 96 2.62 8.58 3.65
N LEU A 97 2.12 8.70 4.89
CA LEU A 97 0.68 8.60 5.17
C LEU A 97 -0.10 9.71 4.48
N THR A 98 0.45 10.93 4.48
CA THR A 98 -0.16 12.07 3.77
C THR A 98 -0.26 11.82 2.27
N ALA A 99 0.77 11.22 1.65
CA ALA A 99 0.75 10.87 0.23
C ALA A 99 -0.33 9.81 -0.08
N LEU A 100 -0.48 8.79 0.78
CA LEU A 100 -1.53 7.78 0.66
C LEU A 100 -2.94 8.37 0.80
N GLU A 101 -3.14 9.33 1.72
CA GLU A 101 -4.40 10.07 1.84
C GLU A 101 -4.66 10.95 0.62
N GLU A 102 -3.64 11.62 0.10
CA GLU A 102 -3.74 12.45 -1.10
C GLU A 102 -4.17 11.62 -2.32
N ASP A 103 -3.60 10.43 -2.50
CA ASP A 103 -3.92 9.53 -3.61
C ASP A 103 -5.36 9.03 -3.55
N ALA A 104 -5.80 8.62 -2.35
CA ALA A 104 -7.19 8.24 -2.12
C ALA A 104 -8.15 9.41 -2.38
N ARG A 105 -7.84 10.59 -1.85
CA ARG A 105 -8.66 11.81 -2.00
C ARG A 105 -8.78 12.26 -3.45
N LYS A 106 -7.67 12.23 -4.20
CA LYS A 106 -7.63 12.61 -5.62
C LYS A 106 -8.14 11.48 -6.52
N ASN A 107 -8.32 10.26 -5.97
CA ASN A 107 -8.61 9.04 -6.70
C ASN A 107 -7.67 8.87 -7.92
N VAL A 108 -6.38 9.13 -7.70
CA VAL A 108 -5.32 9.04 -8.70
C VAL A 108 -4.39 7.87 -8.36
N GLY A 109 -3.94 7.16 -9.38
CA GLY A 109 -2.80 6.24 -9.22
C GLY A 109 -1.50 7.01 -9.40
N ASN A 110 -0.35 6.32 -9.31
CA ASN A 110 0.97 6.95 -9.46
C ASN A 110 1.01 7.90 -10.67
N ALA A 111 1.30 9.18 -10.46
CA ALA A 111 1.55 10.05 -11.59
C ALA A 111 2.82 9.52 -12.30
N ILE A 112 2.69 9.02 -13.53
CA ILE A 112 3.86 8.79 -14.39
C ILE A 112 4.39 10.20 -14.70
N ARG A 113 5.30 10.69 -13.86
CA ARG A 113 6.08 11.89 -14.15
C ARG A 113 7.13 11.46 -15.16
N ASN A 114 6.82 11.73 -16.43
CA ASN A 114 7.75 11.67 -17.54
C ASN A 114 8.70 12.87 -17.49
#